data_AF-B1TEL4-F1
#
_entry.id   AF-B1TEL4-F1
#
_cell.length_a   1.000
_cell.length_b   1.000
_cell.length_c   1.000
_cell.angle_alpha   90.00
_cell.angle_beta   90.00
_cell.angle_gamma   90.00
#
_symmetry.space_group_name_H-M   'P 1'
#
loop_
_entity.id
_entity.type
_entity.pdbx_description
1 polymer ?
#
loop_
_entity_poly.entity_id
_entity_poly.type
_entity_poly.pdbx_seq_one_letter_code
_entity_poly.pdbx_strand_id
1 'polypeptide(L)'
;MLDSALATARTQLIVGKLALYAAERLFEVGGASATARVHNLDRHWRNLRTIFSHNPLLHKARVIGDYDLNGVTTHLTEGRVF
;
A
#
# COMPACT_ATOMS: atom_id res chain seq x y z
N MET A 1 -10.55 7.27 -17.57
CA MET A 1 -10.17 5.87 -17.24
C MET A 1 -8.67 5.73 -16.97
N LEU A 2 -7.80 6.32 -17.80
CA LEU A 2 -6.35 6.32 -17.55
C LEU A 2 -5.96 7.07 -16.26
N ASP A 3 -6.40 8.33 -16.12
CA ASP A 3 -6.06 9.16 -14.95
C ASP A 3 -6.53 8.55 -13.64
N SER A 4 -7.72 7.95 -13.63
CA SER A 4 -8.25 7.22 -12.48
C SER A 4 -7.44 5.98 -12.14
N ALA A 5 -6.97 5.22 -13.15
CA ALA A 5 -6.13 4.04 -12.94
C ALA A 5 -4.76 4.44 -12.37
N LEU A 6 -4.16 5.50 -12.92
CA LEU A 6 -2.89 6.06 -12.46
C LEU A 6 -3.00 6.61 -11.02
N ALA A 7 -4.04 7.39 -10.73
CA ALA A 7 -4.31 7.91 -9.39
C ALA A 7 -4.51 6.78 -8.37
N THR A 8 -5.25 5.73 -8.73
CA THR A 8 -5.46 4.56 -7.87
C THR A 8 -4.16 3.82 -7.60
N ALA A 9 -3.36 3.57 -8.65
CA ALA A 9 -2.08 2.88 -8.52
C ALA A 9 -1.10 3.65 -7.61
N ARG A 10 -0.98 4.97 -7.81
CA ARG A 10 -0.15 5.85 -6.97
C ARG A 10 -0.63 5.85 -5.52
N THR A 11 -1.94 5.97 -5.32
CA THR A 11 -2.55 5.95 -3.98
C THR A 11 -2.24 4.66 -3.26
N GLN A 12 -2.44 3.50 -3.89
CA GLN A 12 -2.18 2.20 -3.28
C GLN A 12 -0.70 2.02 -2.91
N LEU A 13 0.22 2.53 -3.74
CA LEU A 13 1.65 2.50 -3.46
C LEU A 13 2.05 3.33 -2.24
N ILE A 14 1.48 4.53 -2.11
CA ILE A 14 1.76 5.45 -1.00
C ILE A 14 1.10 4.96 0.29
N VAL A 15 -0.21 4.69 0.24
CA VAL A 15 -1.00 4.23 1.40
C VAL A 15 -0.46 2.90 1.93
N GLY A 16 -0.06 1.98 1.05
CA GLY A 16 0.52 0.69 1.46
C GLY A 16 1.75 0.85 2.37
N LYS A 17 2.65 1.76 2.01
CA LYS A 17 3.86 2.04 2.79
C LYS A 17 3.54 2.81 4.07
N LEU A 18 2.75 3.89 3.97
CA LEU A 18 2.44 4.75 5.11
C LEU A 18 1.61 4.02 6.18
N ALA A 19 0.63 3.22 5.78
CA ALA A 19 -0.24 2.52 6.72
C ALA A 19 0.51 1.45 7.51
N LEU A 20 1.36 0.64 6.85
CA LEU A 20 2.20 -0.33 7.54
C LEU A 20 3.19 0.36 8.49
N TYR A 21 3.85 1.42 8.04
CA TYR A 21 4.75 2.21 8.88
C TYR A 21 4.05 2.80 10.10
N ALA A 22 2.86 3.40 9.93
CA ALA A 22 2.08 3.95 11.02
C ALA A 22 1.66 2.89 12.04
N ALA A 23 1.27 1.70 11.57
CA ALA A 23 0.90 0.58 12.44
C ALA A 23 2.09 0.06 13.27
N GLU A 24 3.31 0.16 12.76
CA GLU A 24 4.54 -0.15 13.51
C GLU A 24 4.91 0.96 14.51
N ARG A 25 4.88 2.23 14.07
CA ARG A 25 5.16 3.40 14.93
C ARG A 25 4.26 3.51 16.14
N LEU A 26 3.03 3.03 16.05
CA LEU A 26 2.11 2.96 17.18
C LEU A 26 2.73 2.29 18.42
N PHE A 27 3.56 1.25 18.22
CA PHE A 27 4.21 0.53 19.32
C PHE A 27 5.48 1.21 19.85
N GLU A 28 6.14 2.04 19.04
CA GLU A 28 7.25 2.86 19.53
C GLU A 28 6.76 3.96 20.48
N VAL A 29 5.62 4.58 20.15
CA VAL A 29 5.02 5.64 20.98
C VAL A 29 4.34 5.05 22.22
N GLY A 30 3.58 3.97 22.06
CA GLY A 30 2.83 3.36 23.16
C GLY A 30 3.62 2.37 24.03
N GLY A 31 4.81 1.98 23.60
CA GLY A 31 5.69 1.05 24.32
C GLY A 31 5.02 -0.29 24.64
N ALA A 32 5.47 -0.92 25.74
CA ALA A 32 4.93 -2.21 26.19
C ALA A 32 3.42 -2.17 26.46
N SER A 33 2.88 -1.04 26.95
CA SER A 33 1.44 -0.90 27.23
C SER A 33 0.57 -1.04 25.98
N ALA A 34 1.04 -0.61 24.80
CA ALA A 34 0.32 -0.78 23.54
C ALA A 34 0.18 -2.27 23.12
N THR A 35 0.99 -3.17 23.67
CA THR A 35 0.90 -4.62 23.39
C THR A 35 -0.21 -5.32 24.17
N ALA A 36 -0.88 -4.63 25.09
CA ALA A 36 -1.92 -5.24 25.91
C ALA A 36 -3.07 -5.77 25.03
N ARG A 37 -3.47 -7.03 25.29
CA ARG A 37 -4.51 -7.72 24.52
C ARG A 37 -5.84 -6.98 24.50
N VAL A 38 -6.16 -6.23 25.56
CA VAL A 38 -7.38 -5.41 25.64
C VAL A 38 -7.46 -4.36 24.53
N HIS A 39 -6.32 -3.82 24.07
CA HIS A 39 -6.31 -2.83 23.00
C HIS A 39 -6.27 -3.48 21.61
N ASN A 40 -5.68 -4.68 21.50
CA ASN A 40 -5.60 -5.49 20.27
C ASN A 40 -5.09 -4.66 19.06
N LEU A 41 -4.10 -3.78 19.30
CA LEU A 41 -3.60 -2.82 18.30
C LEU A 41 -2.81 -3.50 17.17
N ASP A 42 -2.23 -4.67 17.43
CA ASP A 42 -1.50 -5.47 16.44
C ASP A 42 -2.42 -5.95 15.29
N ARG A 43 -3.75 -5.93 15.50
CA ARG A 43 -4.73 -6.21 14.43
C ARG A 43 -4.56 -5.30 13.23
N HIS A 44 -4.17 -4.04 13.43
CA HIS A 44 -4.04 -3.07 12.35
C HIS A 44 -2.89 -3.47 11.42
N TRP A 45 -1.72 -3.79 11.98
CA TRP A 45 -0.59 -4.27 11.20
C TRP A 45 -0.92 -5.60 10.49
N ARG A 46 -1.51 -6.57 11.20
CA ARG A 46 -1.87 -7.88 10.63
C ARG A 46 -2.82 -7.74 9.44
N ASN A 47 -3.89 -6.96 9.60
CA ASN A 47 -4.89 -6.75 8.54
C ASN A 47 -4.28 -6.03 7.32
N LEU A 48 -3.47 -4.99 7.56
CA LEU A 48 -2.77 -4.26 6.50
C LEU A 48 -1.78 -5.18 5.76
N ARG A 49 -1.05 -6.03 6.49
CA ARG A 49 -0.12 -6.97 5.88
C ARG A 49 -0.87 -7.98 5.01
N THR A 50 -2.02 -8.47 5.44
CA THR A 50 -2.86 -9.36 4.64
C THR A 50 -3.33 -8.69 3.34
N ILE A 51 -3.92 -7.50 3.40
CA ILE A 51 -4.50 -6.86 2.21
C ILE A 51 -3.42 -6.39 1.20
N PHE A 52 -2.26 -5.95 1.68
CA PHE A 52 -1.17 -5.52 0.81
C PHE A 52 -0.33 -6.67 0.26
N SER A 53 -0.35 -7.86 0.88
CA SER A 53 0.28 -9.05 0.30
C SER A 53 -0.39 -9.53 -0.99
N HIS A 54 -1.70 -9.34 -1.13
CA HIS A 54 -2.43 -9.68 -2.36
C HIS A 54 -2.20 -8.66 -3.49
N ASN A 55 -1.70 -7.46 -3.18
CA ASN A 55 -1.56 -6.36 -4.12
C ASN A 55 -0.08 -5.98 -4.26
N PRO A 56 0.70 -6.64 -5.13
CA PRO A 56 2.13 -6.46 -5.23
C PRO A 56 2.49 -5.00 -5.59
N LEU A 57 2.92 -4.23 -4.60
CA LEU A 57 3.25 -2.81 -4.74
C LEU A 57 4.41 -2.56 -5.72
N LEU A 58 5.33 -3.53 -5.86
CA LEU A 58 6.46 -3.43 -6.80
C LEU A 58 5.99 -3.46 -8.26
N HIS A 59 4.98 -4.27 -8.57
CA HIS A 59 4.39 -4.29 -9.92
C HIS A 59 3.72 -2.96 -10.25
N LYS A 60 2.95 -2.42 -9.29
CA LYS A 60 2.35 -1.07 -9.42
C LYS A 60 3.40 0.01 -9.63
N ALA A 61 4.50 -0.04 -8.87
CA ALA A 61 5.62 0.89 -9.01
C ALA A 61 6.23 0.82 -10.41
N ARG A 62 6.42 -0.39 -10.95
CA ARG A 62 6.91 -0.60 -12.32
C ARG A 62 5.97 0.01 -13.35
N VAL A 63 4.66 -0.27 -13.26
CA VAL A 63 3.66 0.25 -14.21
C VAL A 63 3.60 1.78 -14.18
N ILE A 64 3.63 2.40 -13.00
CA ILE A 64 3.67 3.86 -12.85
C ILE A 64 4.96 4.42 -13.45
N GLY A 65 6.11 3.80 -13.15
CA GLY A 65 7.40 4.24 -13.68
C GLY A 65 7.50 4.12 -15.20
N ASP A 66 6.95 3.06 -15.79
CA ASP A 66 6.93 2.87 -17.24
C ASP A 66 6.03 3.90 -17.95
N TYR A 67 4.92 4.28 -17.31
CA TYR A 67 4.11 5.41 -17.76
C TYR A 67 4.88 6.74 -17.67
N ASP A 68 5.51 7.03 -16.52
CA ASP A 68 6.19 8.31 -16.28
C ASP A 68 7.47 8.47 -17.12
N LEU A 69 8.18 7.38 -17.42
CA LEU A 69 9.44 7.41 -18.18
C LEU A 69 9.26 7.19 -19.68
N ASN A 70 8.39 6.26 -20.08
CA ASN A 70 8.26 5.80 -21.47
C ASN A 70 6.90 6.12 -22.10
N GLY A 71 5.94 6.66 -21.34
CA GLY A 71 4.58 6.94 -21.82
C GLY A 71 3.73 5.70 -22.06
N VAL A 72 4.14 4.53 -21.56
CA VAL A 72 3.43 3.25 -21.77
C VAL A 72 2.13 3.22 -20.96
N THR A 73 0.99 3.00 -21.61
CA THR A 73 -0.33 3.00 -20.96
C THR A 73 -1.02 1.64 -20.90
N THR A 74 -0.51 0.62 -21.61
CA THR A 74 -1.15 -0.69 -21.84
C THR A 74 -1.72 -1.32 -20.56
N HIS A 75 -0.90 -1.41 -19.50
CA HIS A 75 -1.32 -1.99 -18.22
C HIS A 75 -2.36 -1.14 -17.48
N LEU A 76 -2.31 0.18 -17.61
CA LEU A 76 -3.25 1.10 -16.98
C LEU A 76 -4.62 1.07 -17.69
N THR A 77 -4.62 1.00 -19.02
CA THR A 77 -5.86 0.96 -19.83
C THR A 77 -6.57 -0.38 -19.74
N GLU A 78 -5.83 -1.48 -19.66
CA GLU A 78 -6.39 -2.83 -19.57
C GLU A 78 -6.71 -3.27 -18.12
N GLY A 79 -6.46 -2.39 -17.15
CA GLY A 79 -6.67 -2.68 -15.73
C GLY A 79 -5.70 -3.71 -15.15
N ARG A 80 -4.63 -4.10 -15.84
CA ARG A 80 -3.63 -5.07 -15.37
C ARG A 80 -2.55 -4.43 -14.48
N VAL A 81 -3.00 -3.71 -13.47
CA VAL A 81 -2.15 -3.01 -12.48
C VAL A 81 -2.11 -3.78 -11.15
N PHE A 82 -2.75 -4.96 -11.08
CA PHE A 82 -2.73 -5.87 -9.94
C PHE A 82 -1.57 -6.84 -10.06
#